data_AF-A0A2M8EPV2-F1
#
_entry.id   AF-A0A2M8EPV2-F1
#
_cell.length_a   1.000
_cell.length_b   1.000
_cell.length_c   1.000
_cell.angle_alpha   90.00
_cell.angle_beta   90.00
_cell.angle_gamma   90.00
#
_symmetry.space_group_name_H-M   'P 1'
#
loop_
_entity.id
_entity.type
_entity.pdbx_description
1 polymer ?
#
loop_
_entity_poly.entity_id
_entity_poly.type
_entity_poly.pdbx_seq_one_letter_code
_entity_poly.pdbx_strand_id
1 'polypeptide(L)'
;MSSDIEQAIRFICEEKGLSYESVLETIEVALVAAYRKDYGNKQQNIEVEFDASNGDIKAFDIKTVVVDVSEEELEAQRARQAEKAEAQVAERAAEDADGRKRRARDWEPETGVKNEDADDQIVGEDEEPMFNPKTEIMISDARVLKMGSEVGKVLRIELPIPGEFGRMAAMTAKQVITQKLREAEREIVFNEYKEQEGEVLIGTIQRREGRVVLVDIGRTAGVMLPQDQVKTEHYNSGDRIKVYVREVSLGSRGPQILLSRSAEELIQALFELEVPEIAEETVKIKGIAREAGSRTKIAVATDDDTIDPIGACIGQRGVRIQTIINEIAGEKIDVIEWSEDPRTFILNALAPAKIAGVELNEEEKTATISVDPEQLSLAIGRGGQNVRLASLLSGWKLNIKESSKSEEQTAPSQDGEVSEPVIDTEEAVIDSEEANS
;
A
#
# COMPACT_ATOMS: atom_id res chain seq x y z
N MET A 1 -23.61 -41.70 -9.13
CA MET A 1 -22.85 -41.35 -7.92
C MET A 1 -21.94 -40.21 -8.34
N SER A 2 -21.95 -39.08 -7.63
CA SER A 2 -21.03 -37.97 -7.91
C SER A 2 -19.61 -38.51 -7.93
N SER A 3 -18.85 -38.19 -8.97
CA SER A 3 -17.44 -38.59 -9.06
C SER A 3 -16.65 -38.04 -7.86
N ASP A 4 -15.64 -38.79 -7.42
CA ASP A 4 -14.71 -38.37 -6.35
C ASP A 4 -14.10 -36.99 -6.66
N ILE A 5 -13.95 -36.64 -7.94
CA ILE A 5 -13.45 -35.35 -8.41
C ILE A 5 -14.46 -34.23 -8.12
N GLU A 6 -15.74 -34.45 -8.43
CA GLU A 6 -16.79 -33.47 -8.18
C GLU A 6 -16.93 -33.18 -6.68
N GLN A 7 -16.89 -34.22 -5.85
CA GLN A 7 -16.94 -34.09 -4.40
C GLN A 7 -15.74 -33.33 -3.85
N ALA A 8 -14.53 -33.61 -4.36
CA ALA A 8 -13.33 -32.90 -3.95
C ALA A 8 -13.37 -31.41 -4.32
N ILE A 9 -13.85 -31.08 -5.53
CA ILE A 9 -13.98 -29.67 -5.95
C ILE A 9 -15.02 -28.96 -5.09
N ARG A 10 -16.19 -29.57 -4.86
CA ARG A 10 -17.24 -28.99 -4.00
C ARG A 10 -16.74 -28.77 -2.57
N PHE A 11 -16.05 -29.74 -1.98
CA PHE A 11 -15.48 -29.62 -0.64
C PHE A 11 -14.49 -28.46 -0.52
N ILE A 12 -13.57 -28.33 -1.49
CA ILE A 12 -12.60 -27.22 -1.53
C ILE A 12 -13.32 -25.88 -1.69
N CYS A 13 -14.39 -25.84 -2.50
CA CYS A 13 -15.18 -24.64 -2.71
C CYS A 13 -15.91 -24.22 -1.42
N GLU A 14 -16.52 -25.17 -0.72
CA GLU A 14 -17.24 -24.92 0.54
C GLU A 14 -16.30 -24.47 1.67
N GLU A 15 -15.15 -25.13 1.86
CA GLU A 15 -14.21 -24.79 2.93
C GLU A 15 -13.64 -23.36 2.79
N LYS A 16 -13.56 -22.86 1.56
CA LYS A 16 -12.82 -21.63 1.22
C LYS A 16 -13.72 -20.51 0.70
N GLY A 17 -15.04 -20.73 0.69
CA GLY A 17 -16.03 -19.74 0.27
C GLY A 17 -15.99 -19.41 -1.23
N LEU A 18 -15.55 -20.35 -2.07
CA LEU A 18 -15.48 -20.19 -3.52
C LEU A 18 -16.77 -20.66 -4.19
N SER A 19 -17.20 -19.97 -5.25
CA SER A 19 -18.29 -20.45 -6.10
C SER A 19 -17.83 -21.61 -6.97
N TYR A 20 -18.54 -22.73 -6.91
CA TYR A 20 -18.29 -23.93 -7.71
C TYR A 20 -18.31 -23.62 -9.22
N GLU A 21 -19.25 -22.79 -9.67
CA GLU A 21 -19.41 -22.40 -11.07
C GLU A 21 -18.20 -21.61 -11.58
N SER A 22 -17.71 -20.66 -10.78
CA SER A 22 -16.54 -19.84 -11.14
C SER A 22 -15.27 -20.69 -11.31
N VAL A 23 -15.11 -21.75 -10.50
CA VAL A 23 -13.96 -22.67 -10.61
C VAL A 23 -14.04 -23.49 -11.89
N LEU A 24 -15.22 -24.00 -12.26
CA LEU A 24 -15.40 -24.74 -13.50
C LEU A 24 -15.13 -23.89 -14.73
N GLU A 25 -15.71 -22.69 -14.79
CA GLU A 25 -15.50 -21.75 -15.90
C GLU A 25 -14.00 -21.44 -16.09
N THR A 26 -13.27 -21.22 -14.99
CA THR A 26 -11.83 -20.95 -15.05
C THR A 26 -11.04 -22.17 -15.55
N ILE A 27 -11.46 -23.39 -15.17
CA ILE A 27 -10.85 -24.63 -15.68
C ILE A 27 -11.08 -24.72 -17.18
N GLU A 28 -12.30 -24.48 -17.67
CA GLU A 28 -12.62 -24.51 -19.11
C GLU A 28 -11.79 -23.51 -19.91
N VAL A 29 -11.69 -22.26 -19.45
CA VAL A 29 -10.85 -21.23 -20.08
C VAL A 29 -9.37 -21.64 -20.13
N ALA A 30 -8.85 -22.22 -19.04
CA ALA A 30 -7.47 -22.70 -19.00
C ALA A 30 -7.24 -23.91 -19.90
N LEU A 31 -8.23 -24.80 -20.02
CA LEU A 31 -8.18 -25.94 -20.92
C LEU A 31 -8.24 -25.51 -22.39
N VAL A 32 -9.03 -24.50 -22.74
CA VAL A 32 -9.04 -23.87 -24.07
C VAL A 32 -7.64 -23.33 -24.39
N ALA A 33 -7.02 -22.59 -23.47
CA ALA A 33 -5.68 -22.05 -23.67
C ALA A 33 -4.62 -23.16 -23.84
N ALA A 34 -4.71 -24.24 -23.04
CA ALA A 34 -3.82 -25.38 -23.15
C ALA A 34 -4.00 -26.14 -24.47
N TYR A 35 -5.25 -26.41 -24.87
CA TYR A 35 -5.56 -27.08 -26.14
C TYR A 35 -5.09 -26.24 -27.34
N ARG A 36 -5.30 -24.92 -27.30
CA ARG A 36 -4.85 -24.00 -28.34
C ARG A 36 -3.32 -24.00 -28.52
N LYS A 37 -2.57 -24.14 -27.42
CA LYS A 37 -1.11 -24.13 -27.43
C LYS A 37 -0.52 -25.40 -28.04
N ASP A 38 -1.07 -26.56 -27.67
CA ASP A 38 -0.48 -27.85 -28.02
C ASP A 38 -1.08 -28.48 -29.30
N TYR A 39 -2.36 -28.19 -29.58
CA TYR A 39 -3.12 -28.81 -30.68
C TYR A 39 -3.89 -27.82 -31.56
N GLY A 40 -3.96 -26.54 -31.18
CA GLY A 40 -4.76 -25.54 -31.88
C GLY A 40 -4.13 -25.03 -33.18
N ASN A 41 -4.96 -24.88 -34.20
CA ASN A 41 -4.60 -24.11 -35.39
C ASN A 41 -4.94 -22.62 -35.18
N LYS A 42 -4.20 -21.72 -35.85
CA LYS A 42 -4.46 -20.26 -35.77
C LYS A 42 -5.87 -19.84 -36.25
N GLN A 43 -6.60 -20.74 -36.92
CA GLN A 43 -7.91 -20.52 -37.53
C GLN A 43 -9.08 -21.19 -36.80
N GLN A 44 -8.88 -21.70 -35.58
CA GLN A 44 -9.91 -22.38 -34.81
C GLN A 44 -10.35 -21.54 -33.61
N ASN A 45 -11.64 -21.56 -33.33
CA ASN A 45 -12.24 -20.94 -32.17
C ASN A 45 -12.68 -22.04 -31.21
N ILE A 46 -11.82 -22.34 -30.23
CA ILE A 46 -11.90 -23.57 -29.44
C ILE A 46 -12.70 -23.31 -28.17
N GLU A 47 -13.73 -24.10 -27.94
CA GLU A 47 -14.50 -24.21 -26.70
C GLU A 47 -14.23 -25.59 -26.10
N VAL A 48 -13.98 -25.65 -24.79
CA VAL A 48 -13.76 -26.92 -24.09
C VAL A 48 -14.81 -27.02 -22.99
N GLU A 49 -15.63 -28.06 -23.04
CA GLU A 49 -16.56 -28.41 -21.98
C GLU A 49 -15.92 -29.45 -21.06
N PHE A 50 -15.95 -29.20 -19.76
CA PHE A 50 -15.46 -30.14 -18.74
C PHE A 50 -16.61 -30.65 -17.87
N ASP A 51 -16.93 -31.94 -17.99
CA ASP A 51 -17.92 -32.56 -17.11
C ASP A 51 -17.25 -33.09 -15.84
N ALA A 52 -17.47 -32.38 -14.73
CA ALA A 52 -16.91 -32.74 -13.43
C ALA A 52 -17.45 -34.06 -12.87
N SER A 53 -18.59 -34.55 -13.38
CA SER A 53 -19.30 -35.73 -12.87
C SER A 53 -18.65 -37.04 -13.31
N ASN A 54 -17.99 -37.05 -14.47
CA ASN A 54 -17.28 -38.20 -15.04
C ASN A 54 -15.81 -37.90 -15.36
N GLY A 55 -15.41 -36.62 -15.37
CA GLY A 55 -14.08 -36.19 -15.78
C GLY A 55 -13.87 -36.20 -17.30
N ASP A 56 -14.95 -36.30 -18.08
CA ASP A 56 -14.89 -36.27 -19.54
C ASP A 56 -14.70 -34.83 -20.01
N ILE A 57 -13.84 -34.68 -21.02
CA ILE A 57 -13.56 -33.39 -21.65
C ILE A 57 -14.02 -33.49 -23.11
N LYS A 58 -14.70 -32.47 -23.60
CA LYS A 58 -15.05 -32.33 -25.02
C LYS A 58 -14.55 -31.01 -25.54
N ALA A 59 -13.98 -31.02 -26.74
CA ALA A 59 -13.46 -29.83 -27.40
C ALA A 59 -14.27 -29.60 -28.68
N PHE A 60 -14.67 -28.35 -28.90
CA PHE A 60 -15.46 -27.94 -30.05
C PHE A 60 -14.78 -26.77 -30.76
N ASP A 61 -14.82 -26.75 -32.08
CA ASP A 61 -14.57 -25.57 -32.90
C ASP A 61 -15.91 -24.88 -33.16
N ILE A 62 -16.10 -23.69 -32.60
CA ILE A 62 -17.31 -22.90 -32.74
C ILE A 62 -17.21 -22.01 -33.97
N LYS A 63 -18.12 -22.19 -34.93
CA LYS A 63 -18.25 -21.31 -36.10
C LYS A 63 -19.69 -20.86 -36.31
N THR A 64 -19.88 -19.57 -36.58
CA THR A 64 -21.16 -18.99 -36.97
C THR A 64 -21.39 -19.22 -38.46
N VAL A 65 -22.58 -19.73 -38.82
CA VAL A 65 -22.91 -20.01 -40.21
C VAL A 65 -23.29 -18.70 -40.92
N VAL A 66 -22.56 -18.34 -41.97
CA VAL A 66 -22.82 -17.14 -42.78
C VAL A 66 -23.25 -17.51 -44.19
N VAL A 67 -23.76 -16.52 -44.92
CA VAL A 67 -24.12 -16.67 -46.33
C VAL A 67 -22.85 -16.95 -47.15
N ASP A 68 -22.98 -17.76 -48.20
CA ASP A 68 -21.88 -17.99 -49.13
C ASP A 68 -21.49 -16.67 -49.81
N VAL A 69 -20.20 -16.35 -49.78
CA VAL A 69 -19.61 -15.16 -50.43
C VAL A 69 -18.81 -15.65 -51.63
N SER A 70 -18.85 -14.93 -52.76
CA SER A 70 -18.13 -15.34 -53.97
C SER A 70 -16.61 -15.27 -53.79
N GLU A 71 -15.84 -16.08 -54.53
CA GLU A 71 -14.36 -16.07 -54.44
C GLU A 71 -13.75 -14.69 -54.74
N GLU A 72 -14.33 -13.93 -55.67
CA GLU A 72 -13.91 -12.56 -55.99
C GLU A 72 -14.14 -11.58 -54.83
N GLU A 73 -15.27 -11.68 -54.13
CA GLU A 73 -15.57 -10.87 -52.95
C GLU A 73 -14.67 -11.25 -51.76
N LEU A 74 -14.32 -12.52 -51.63
CA LEU A 74 -13.46 -13.02 -50.56
C LEU A 74 -12.00 -12.58 -50.75
N GLU A 75 -11.51 -12.53 -51.99
CA GLU A 75 -10.20 -11.94 -52.33
C GLU A 75 -10.19 -10.42 -52.10
N ALA A 76 -11.25 -9.72 -52.48
CA ALA A 76 -11.40 -8.29 -52.21
C ALA A 76 -11.43 -7.99 -50.70
N GLN A 77 -12.12 -8.81 -49.90
CA GLN A 77 -12.14 -8.70 -48.45
C GLN A 77 -10.77 -9.00 -47.83
N ARG A 78 -10.04 -10.01 -48.30
CA ARG A 78 -8.68 -10.34 -47.83
C ARG A 78 -7.67 -9.24 -48.16
N ALA A 79 -7.76 -8.63 -49.35
CA ALA A 79 -6.92 -7.50 -49.73
C ALA A 79 -7.19 -6.28 -48.85
N ARG A 80 -8.48 -5.95 -48.59
CA ARG A 80 -8.87 -4.90 -47.65
C ARG A 80 -8.42 -5.20 -46.22
N GLN A 81 -8.46 -6.47 -45.77
CA GLN A 81 -7.96 -6.88 -44.44
C GLN A 81 -6.44 -6.68 -44.31
N ALA A 82 -5.67 -7.05 -45.34
CA ALA A 82 -4.23 -6.87 -45.33
C ALA A 82 -3.86 -5.39 -45.27
N GLU A 83 -4.53 -4.55 -46.06
CA GLU A 83 -4.30 -3.09 -46.08
C GLU A 83 -4.67 -2.44 -44.74
N LYS A 84 -5.82 -2.82 -44.14
CA LYS A 84 -6.22 -2.33 -42.80
C LYS A 84 -5.28 -2.82 -41.70
N ALA A 85 -4.83 -4.07 -41.74
CA ALA A 85 -3.89 -4.61 -40.75
C ALA A 85 -2.51 -3.93 -40.86
N GLU A 86 -2.02 -3.65 -42.07
CA GLU A 86 -0.80 -2.88 -42.27
C GLU A 86 -0.95 -1.43 -41.76
N ALA A 87 -2.09 -0.79 -42.01
CA ALA A 87 -2.39 0.55 -41.50
C ALA A 87 -2.43 0.58 -39.96
N GLN A 88 -3.09 -0.38 -39.30
CA GLN A 88 -3.15 -0.48 -37.84
C GLN A 88 -1.78 -0.78 -37.21
N VAL A 89 -0.96 -1.63 -37.85
CA VAL A 89 0.42 -1.88 -37.39
C VAL A 89 1.28 -0.62 -37.52
N ALA A 90 1.11 0.15 -38.59
CA ALA A 90 1.80 1.42 -38.77
C ALA A 90 1.35 2.48 -37.74
N GLU A 91 0.07 2.52 -37.41
CA GLU A 91 -0.50 3.41 -36.39
C GLU A 91 -0.01 3.04 -34.98
N ARG A 92 -0.10 1.77 -34.56
CA ARG A 92 0.45 1.29 -33.28
C ARG A 92 1.95 1.54 -33.16
N ALA A 93 2.71 1.38 -34.26
CA ALA A 93 4.14 1.70 -34.30
C ALA A 93 4.42 3.20 -34.16
N ALA A 94 3.53 4.06 -34.67
CA ALA A 94 3.61 5.52 -34.50
C ALA A 94 3.27 5.95 -33.07
N GLU A 95 2.26 5.32 -32.43
CA GLU A 95 1.91 5.54 -31.03
C GLU A 95 3.01 5.10 -30.07
N ASP A 96 3.65 3.95 -30.29
CA ASP A 96 4.81 3.48 -29.53
C ASP A 96 6.05 4.38 -29.68
N ALA A 97 6.14 5.11 -30.80
CA ALA A 97 7.18 6.12 -31.04
C ALA A 97 6.86 7.45 -30.34
N ASP A 98 5.58 7.85 -30.25
CA ASP A 98 5.15 9.05 -29.50
C ASP A 98 5.15 8.82 -27.98
N GLY A 99 4.79 7.62 -27.51
CA GLY A 99 4.89 7.20 -26.10
C GLY A 99 6.32 7.21 -25.56
N ARG A 100 7.32 6.94 -26.42
CA ARG A 100 8.74 7.10 -26.09
C ARG A 100 9.19 8.57 -25.97
N LYS A 101 8.50 9.51 -26.63
CA LYS A 101 8.76 10.95 -26.49
C LYS A 101 8.06 11.58 -25.28
N ARG A 102 6.88 11.08 -24.89
CA ARG A 102 6.16 11.56 -23.69
C ARG A 102 6.79 11.13 -22.38
N ARG A 103 7.45 9.96 -22.30
CA ARG A 103 8.24 9.56 -21.11
C ARG A 103 9.47 10.45 -20.82
N ALA A 104 9.82 11.39 -21.70
CA ALA A 104 10.91 12.34 -21.51
C ALA A 104 10.46 13.72 -21.00
N ARG A 105 9.15 14.00 -20.89
CA ARG A 105 8.62 15.21 -20.24
C ARG A 105 7.35 14.84 -19.48
N ASP A 106 7.45 14.97 -18.16
CA ASP A 106 6.34 14.99 -17.21
C ASP A 106 5.62 13.63 -17.03
N TRP A 107 6.04 12.91 -15.98
CA TRP A 107 5.36 11.72 -15.46
C TRP A 107 4.47 12.12 -14.29
N GLU A 108 3.15 12.12 -14.50
CA GLU A 108 2.15 12.03 -13.43
C GLU A 108 1.56 10.60 -13.44
N PRO A 109 1.39 9.95 -12.27
CA PRO A 109 0.89 8.59 -12.22
C PRO A 109 -0.64 8.58 -12.26
N GLU A 110 -1.23 8.34 -13.43
CA GLU A 110 -2.64 7.98 -13.52
C GLU A 110 -2.84 6.51 -13.12
N THR A 111 -3.65 6.33 -12.08
CA THR A 111 -4.29 5.07 -11.68
C THR A 111 -5.28 4.66 -12.76
N GLY A 112 -4.98 3.60 -13.50
CA GLY A 112 -5.88 3.06 -14.51
C GLY A 112 -5.70 1.56 -14.63
N VAL A 113 -6.68 0.81 -14.15
CA VAL A 113 -6.83 -0.62 -14.38
C VAL A 113 -6.80 -0.86 -15.89
N LYS A 114 -5.80 -1.59 -16.36
CA LYS A 114 -5.79 -2.09 -17.74
C LYS A 114 -6.80 -3.22 -17.83
N ASN A 115 -8.01 -2.90 -18.26
CA ASN A 115 -8.91 -3.89 -18.83
C ASN A 115 -8.35 -4.24 -20.21
N GLU A 116 -7.85 -5.46 -20.37
CA GLU A 116 -7.37 -6.01 -21.65
C GLU A 116 -8.53 -6.41 -22.59
N ASP A 117 -9.78 -6.09 -22.23
CA ASP A 117 -10.99 -6.50 -22.96
C ASP A 117 -11.66 -5.38 -23.78
N ALA A 118 -10.95 -4.30 -24.11
CA ALA A 118 -11.54 -3.14 -24.79
C ALA A 118 -11.13 -2.97 -26.26
N ASP A 119 -10.75 -4.05 -26.96
CA ASP A 119 -10.37 -3.97 -28.39
C ASP A 119 -11.53 -4.30 -29.36
N ASP A 120 -12.79 -4.44 -28.88
CA ASP A 120 -13.91 -4.92 -29.72
C ASP A 120 -15.08 -3.94 -29.93
N GLN A 121 -14.94 -2.65 -29.62
CA GLN A 121 -16.01 -1.67 -29.92
C GLN A 121 -15.51 -0.38 -30.58
N ILE A 122 -15.09 -0.50 -31.83
CA ILE A 122 -15.27 0.57 -32.82
C ILE A 122 -15.97 -0.08 -34.02
N VAL A 123 -17.29 -0.20 -33.94
CA VAL A 123 -18.11 -0.49 -35.13
C VAL A 123 -18.48 0.86 -35.71
N GLY A 124 -17.71 1.32 -36.71
CA GLY A 124 -18.15 2.41 -37.58
C GLY A 124 -19.43 1.97 -38.29
N GLU A 125 -20.45 2.82 -38.27
CA GLU A 125 -21.82 2.54 -38.73
C GLU A 125 -21.98 2.18 -40.23
N ASP A 126 -20.91 1.96 -41.00
CA ASP A 126 -20.97 1.59 -42.42
C ASP A 126 -19.87 0.57 -42.81
N GLU A 127 -19.63 -0.47 -42.02
CA GLU A 127 -18.77 -1.59 -42.42
C GLU A 127 -19.59 -2.79 -42.91
N GLU A 128 -19.45 -3.14 -44.20
CA GLU A 128 -19.95 -4.40 -44.75
C GLU A 128 -19.43 -5.57 -43.89
N PRO A 129 -20.28 -6.55 -43.49
CA PRO A 129 -19.84 -7.66 -42.65
C PRO A 129 -18.75 -8.46 -43.38
N MET A 130 -17.52 -8.35 -42.89
CA MET A 130 -16.34 -8.99 -43.49
C MET A 130 -16.20 -10.42 -42.97
N PHE A 131 -15.92 -11.38 -43.86
CA PHE A 131 -15.80 -12.79 -43.49
C PHE A 131 -14.57 -13.05 -42.61
N ASN A 132 -14.77 -13.65 -41.43
CA ASN A 132 -13.68 -14.06 -40.55
C ASN A 132 -13.54 -15.59 -40.51
N PRO A 133 -12.47 -16.17 -41.11
CA PRO A 133 -12.31 -17.63 -41.19
C PRO A 133 -12.12 -18.32 -39.83
N LYS A 134 -11.84 -17.56 -38.76
CA LYS A 134 -11.73 -18.07 -37.39
C LYS A 134 -13.09 -18.34 -36.76
N THR A 135 -14.03 -17.44 -36.96
CA THR A 135 -15.31 -17.41 -36.24
C THR A 135 -16.49 -17.79 -37.13
N GLU A 136 -16.29 -17.86 -38.45
CA GLU A 136 -17.37 -18.05 -39.43
C GLU A 136 -17.12 -19.24 -40.35
N ILE A 137 -18.22 -19.84 -40.82
CA ILE A 137 -18.25 -20.90 -41.82
C ILE A 137 -19.37 -20.63 -42.83
N MET A 138 -19.08 -20.88 -44.10
CA MET A 138 -20.05 -20.73 -45.18
C MET A 138 -21.17 -21.76 -45.07
N ILE A 139 -22.39 -21.42 -45.51
CA ILE A 139 -23.54 -22.33 -45.42
C ILE A 139 -23.36 -23.59 -46.28
N SER A 140 -22.68 -23.46 -47.41
CA SER A 140 -22.28 -24.59 -48.25
C SER A 140 -21.44 -25.61 -47.47
N ASP A 141 -20.37 -25.18 -46.81
CA ASP A 141 -19.49 -26.01 -45.98
C ASP A 141 -20.17 -26.49 -44.68
N ALA A 142 -20.97 -25.64 -44.05
CA ALA A 142 -21.69 -25.98 -42.82
C ALA A 142 -22.74 -27.07 -43.02
N ARG A 143 -23.35 -27.14 -44.22
CA ARG A 143 -24.30 -28.21 -44.59
C ARG A 143 -23.62 -29.54 -44.88
N VAL A 144 -22.35 -29.54 -45.28
CA VAL A 144 -21.54 -30.77 -45.47
C VAL A 144 -21.25 -31.42 -44.12
N LEU A 145 -20.94 -30.62 -43.10
CA LEU A 145 -20.65 -31.12 -41.74
C LEU A 145 -21.91 -31.53 -40.97
N LYS A 146 -22.99 -30.75 -41.09
CA LYS A 146 -24.28 -31.03 -40.44
C LYS A 146 -25.44 -30.67 -41.34
N MET A 147 -26.12 -31.68 -41.89
CA MET A 147 -27.36 -31.50 -42.66
C MET A 147 -28.45 -30.91 -41.74
N GLY A 148 -28.64 -29.59 -41.82
CA GLY A 148 -29.58 -28.84 -40.97
C GLY A 148 -29.09 -27.46 -40.50
N SER A 149 -27.85 -27.08 -40.85
CA SER A 149 -27.30 -25.76 -40.55
C SER A 149 -28.05 -24.63 -41.27
N GLU A 150 -28.45 -23.59 -40.53
CA GLU A 150 -29.10 -22.37 -41.03
C GLU A 150 -28.20 -21.16 -40.83
N VAL A 151 -28.31 -20.16 -41.70
CA VAL A 151 -27.57 -18.89 -41.59
C VAL A 151 -27.88 -18.22 -40.25
N GLY A 152 -26.85 -17.72 -39.57
CA GLY A 152 -26.92 -17.08 -38.26
C GLY A 152 -26.89 -18.04 -37.06
N LYS A 153 -26.91 -19.37 -37.28
CA LYS A 153 -26.75 -20.34 -36.18
C LYS A 153 -25.29 -20.66 -35.92
N VAL A 154 -24.99 -20.98 -34.66
CA VAL A 154 -23.68 -21.44 -34.21
C VAL A 154 -23.56 -22.95 -34.45
N LEU A 155 -22.54 -23.34 -35.20
CA LEU A 155 -22.15 -24.73 -35.43
C LEU A 155 -21.00 -25.10 -34.49
N ARG A 156 -21.21 -26.12 -33.66
CA ARG A 156 -20.15 -26.74 -32.84
C ARG A 156 -19.62 -27.97 -33.56
N ILE A 157 -18.35 -27.94 -33.95
CA ILE A 157 -17.66 -29.05 -34.62
C ILE A 157 -16.80 -29.76 -33.58
N GLU A 158 -17.07 -31.03 -33.29
CA GLU A 158 -16.30 -31.79 -32.29
C GLU A 158 -14.87 -32.05 -32.79
N LEU A 159 -13.89 -31.69 -31.95
CA LEU A 159 -12.47 -31.88 -32.23
C LEU A 159 -11.97 -33.15 -31.53
N PRO A 160 -11.08 -33.92 -32.18
CA PRO A 160 -10.47 -35.08 -31.55
C PRO A 160 -9.59 -34.65 -30.38
N ILE A 161 -9.76 -35.33 -29.25
CA ILE A 161 -8.92 -35.15 -28.06
C ILE A 161 -7.92 -36.30 -28.01
N PRO A 162 -6.61 -36.02 -28.18
CA PRO A 162 -5.58 -37.03 -27.99
C PRO A 162 -5.58 -37.54 -26.54
N GLY A 163 -5.30 -38.84 -26.33
CA GLY A 163 -5.30 -39.41 -24.97
C GLY A 163 -4.31 -38.74 -23.99
N GLU A 164 -3.24 -38.12 -24.51
CA GLU A 164 -2.28 -37.34 -23.72
C GLU A 164 -2.86 -36.01 -23.21
N PHE A 165 -3.88 -35.47 -23.89
CA PHE A 165 -4.55 -34.24 -23.49
C PHE A 165 -5.28 -34.39 -22.15
N GLY A 166 -5.85 -35.56 -21.85
CA GLY A 166 -6.51 -35.80 -20.56
C GLY A 166 -5.55 -35.65 -19.36
N ARG A 167 -4.30 -36.11 -19.49
CA ARG A 167 -3.28 -35.94 -18.44
C ARG A 167 -2.85 -34.48 -18.31
N MET A 168 -2.68 -33.79 -19.43
CA MET A 168 -2.37 -32.35 -19.43
C MET A 168 -3.50 -31.54 -18.81
N ALA A 169 -4.75 -31.86 -19.17
CA ALA A 169 -5.94 -31.23 -18.63
C ALA A 169 -6.05 -31.41 -17.11
N ALA A 170 -5.77 -32.60 -16.59
CA ALA A 170 -5.73 -32.82 -15.15
C ALA A 170 -4.66 -31.99 -14.44
N MET A 171 -3.46 -31.84 -15.03
CA MET A 171 -2.40 -30.99 -14.47
C MET A 171 -2.77 -29.49 -14.53
N THR A 172 -3.37 -29.05 -15.62
CA THR A 172 -3.87 -27.68 -15.80
C THR A 172 -5.00 -27.37 -14.81
N ALA A 173 -6.00 -28.26 -14.70
CA ALA A 173 -7.10 -28.12 -13.75
C ALA A 173 -6.56 -28.04 -12.31
N LYS A 174 -5.60 -28.90 -11.92
CA LYS A 174 -4.95 -28.79 -10.61
C LYS A 174 -4.30 -27.42 -10.40
N GLN A 175 -3.55 -26.93 -11.39
CA GLN A 175 -2.89 -25.63 -11.30
C GLN A 175 -3.90 -24.49 -11.16
N VAL A 176 -4.96 -24.50 -11.96
CA VAL A 176 -6.05 -23.51 -11.92
C VAL A 176 -6.77 -23.52 -10.58
N ILE A 177 -7.15 -24.70 -10.09
CA ILE A 177 -7.78 -24.85 -8.77
C ILE A 177 -6.85 -24.28 -7.68
N THR A 178 -5.57 -24.64 -7.68
CA THR A 178 -4.63 -24.10 -6.69
C THR A 178 -4.41 -22.59 -6.82
N GLN A 179 -4.52 -22.03 -8.03
CA GLN A 179 -4.41 -20.60 -8.26
C GLN A 179 -5.66 -19.87 -7.75
N LYS A 180 -6.86 -20.35 -8.10
CA LYS A 180 -8.13 -19.80 -7.61
C LYS A 180 -8.26 -19.88 -6.10
N LEU A 181 -7.79 -20.99 -5.52
CA LEU A 181 -7.70 -21.15 -4.07
C LEU A 181 -6.82 -20.06 -3.45
N ARG A 182 -5.63 -19.80 -4.02
CA ARG A 182 -4.73 -18.74 -3.53
C ARG A 182 -5.33 -17.34 -3.72
N GLU A 183 -6.05 -17.10 -4.81
CA GLU A 183 -6.73 -15.81 -5.05
C GLU A 183 -7.82 -15.56 -4.02
N ALA A 184 -8.66 -16.56 -3.73
CA ALA A 184 -9.68 -16.48 -2.69
C ALA A 184 -9.07 -16.27 -1.30
N GLU A 185 -8.04 -17.04 -0.95
CA GLU A 185 -7.33 -16.88 0.32
C GLU A 185 -6.76 -15.47 0.47
N ARG A 186 -6.20 -14.90 -0.61
CA ARG A 186 -5.68 -13.52 -0.62
C ARG A 186 -6.77 -12.49 -0.37
N GLU A 187 -7.94 -12.67 -0.96
CA GLU A 187 -9.08 -11.76 -0.79
C GLU A 187 -9.64 -11.82 0.64
N ILE A 188 -9.79 -13.04 1.19
CA ILE A 188 -10.22 -13.23 2.58
C ILE A 188 -9.23 -12.54 3.54
N VAL A 189 -7.92 -12.79 3.37
CA VAL A 189 -6.88 -12.18 4.19
C VAL A 189 -6.88 -10.66 4.04
N PHE A 190 -7.06 -10.13 2.83
CA PHE A 190 -7.16 -8.69 2.60
C PHE A 190 -8.32 -8.08 3.39
N ASN A 191 -9.53 -8.65 3.28
CA ASN A 191 -10.71 -8.13 3.96
C ASN A 191 -10.56 -8.19 5.50
N GLU A 192 -10.04 -9.30 6.03
CA GLU A 192 -9.79 -9.47 7.48
C GLU A 192 -8.85 -8.38 8.03
N TYR A 193 -7.70 -8.15 7.38
CA TYR A 193 -6.76 -7.13 7.85
C TYR A 193 -7.18 -5.71 7.50
N LYS A 194 -8.04 -5.52 6.50
CA LYS A 194 -8.58 -4.20 6.16
C LYS A 194 -9.48 -3.67 7.28
N GLU A 195 -10.21 -4.55 7.97
CA GLU A 195 -10.96 -4.20 9.18
C GLU A 195 -10.05 -3.85 10.37
N GLN A 196 -8.85 -4.43 10.42
CA GLN A 196 -7.84 -4.18 11.46
C GLN A 196 -6.87 -3.04 11.11
N GLU A 197 -7.15 -2.27 10.06
CA GLU A 197 -6.35 -1.11 9.69
C GLU A 197 -6.45 -0.05 10.79
N GLY A 198 -5.30 0.40 11.30
CA GLY A 198 -5.24 1.29 12.45
C GLY A 198 -5.20 0.61 13.81
N GLU A 199 -5.15 -0.73 13.87
CA GLU A 199 -4.99 -1.47 15.12
C GLU A 199 -3.55 -1.91 15.38
N VAL A 200 -3.29 -2.32 16.62
CA VAL A 200 -2.01 -2.93 17.04
C VAL A 200 -2.13 -4.43 17.10
N LEU A 201 -1.30 -5.11 16.31
CA LEU A 201 -1.23 -6.57 16.24
C LEU A 201 0.06 -7.09 16.87
N ILE A 202 0.01 -8.31 17.40
CA ILE A 202 1.22 -8.99 17.86
C ILE A 202 1.76 -9.84 16.71
N GLY A 203 2.95 -9.50 16.24
CA GLY A 203 3.66 -10.25 15.20
C GLY A 203 4.94 -10.91 15.71
N THR A 204 5.47 -11.85 14.92
CA THR A 204 6.77 -12.48 15.15
C THR A 204 7.69 -12.17 13.98
N ILE A 205 8.88 -11.66 14.24
CA ILE A 205 9.83 -11.28 13.19
C ILE A 205 10.30 -12.55 12.49
N GLN A 206 10.04 -12.69 11.19
CA GLN A 206 10.49 -13.86 10.43
C GLN A 206 11.95 -13.68 10.03
N ARG A 207 12.23 -12.68 9.21
CA ARG A 207 13.56 -12.39 8.66
C ARG A 207 13.65 -10.96 8.17
N ARG A 208 14.89 -10.50 8.01
CA ARG A 208 15.22 -9.21 7.41
C ARG A 208 15.73 -9.41 6.00
N GLU A 209 15.03 -8.85 5.01
CA GLU A 209 15.44 -8.84 3.61
C GLU A 209 16.03 -7.46 3.26
N GLY A 210 17.36 -7.36 3.34
CA GLY A 210 18.06 -6.09 3.14
C GLY A 210 17.70 -5.06 4.20
N ARG A 211 16.91 -4.04 3.83
CA ARG A 211 16.44 -3.00 4.75
C ARG A 211 14.99 -3.20 5.21
N VAL A 212 14.27 -4.16 4.64
CA VAL A 212 12.87 -4.44 4.98
C VAL A 212 12.82 -5.57 6.00
N VAL A 213 11.92 -5.46 6.98
CA VAL A 213 11.67 -6.50 7.98
C VAL A 213 10.33 -7.15 7.66
N LEU A 214 10.33 -8.48 7.55
CA LEU A 214 9.11 -9.27 7.39
C LEU A 214 8.66 -9.77 8.76
N VAL A 215 7.40 -9.50 9.10
CA VAL A 215 6.80 -9.86 10.37
C VAL A 215 5.63 -10.80 10.11
N ASP A 216 5.68 -11.98 10.70
CA ASP A 216 4.56 -12.92 10.71
C ASP A 216 3.46 -12.38 11.61
N ILE A 217 2.27 -12.18 11.04
CA ILE A 217 1.08 -11.75 11.80
C ILE A 217 0.04 -12.88 11.86
N GLY A 218 0.47 -14.13 11.64
CA GLY A 218 -0.34 -15.34 11.79
C GLY A 218 -0.73 -15.94 10.45
N ARG A 219 -1.58 -15.26 9.66
CA ARG A 219 -2.06 -15.77 8.37
C ARG A 219 -1.19 -15.36 7.18
N THR A 220 -0.52 -14.23 7.29
CA THR A 220 0.34 -13.69 6.24
C THR A 220 1.53 -12.95 6.85
N ALA A 221 2.49 -12.55 6.02
CA ALA A 221 3.61 -11.72 6.42
C ALA A 221 3.28 -10.25 6.16
N GLY A 222 3.32 -9.45 7.22
CA GLY A 222 3.37 -7.99 7.12
C GLY A 222 4.77 -7.51 6.82
N VAL A 223 4.84 -6.30 6.26
CA VAL A 223 6.08 -5.69 5.77
C VAL A 223 6.33 -4.40 6.51
N MET A 224 7.48 -4.28 7.15
CA MET A 224 7.91 -3.06 7.82
C MET A 224 9.04 -2.39 7.02
N LEU A 225 8.73 -1.23 6.44
CA LEU A 225 9.67 -0.45 5.64
C LEU A 225 10.70 0.27 6.54
N PRO A 226 11.85 0.70 6.00
CA PRO A 226 12.90 1.33 6.80
C PRO A 226 12.48 2.62 7.52
N GLN A 227 11.52 3.36 6.96
CA GLN A 227 10.95 4.58 7.55
C GLN A 227 9.98 4.28 8.71
N ASP A 228 9.39 3.08 8.68
CA ASP A 228 8.43 2.58 9.64
C ASP A 228 9.11 1.78 10.77
N GLN A 229 10.43 1.59 10.66
CA GLN A 229 11.29 0.96 11.67
C GLN A 229 11.88 2.00 12.63
N VAL A 230 12.08 1.60 13.88
CA VAL A 230 12.79 2.39 14.89
C VAL A 230 14.27 2.04 14.84
N LYS A 231 15.13 3.05 14.59
CA LYS A 231 16.57 2.83 14.36
C LYS A 231 17.33 2.24 15.56
N THR A 232 16.84 2.46 16.77
CA THR A 232 17.45 1.99 18.01
C THR A 232 17.01 0.57 18.39
N GLU A 233 15.91 0.09 17.80
CA GLU A 233 15.42 -1.27 18.02
C GLU A 233 16.23 -2.30 17.22
N HIS A 234 16.34 -3.50 17.78
CA HIS A 234 16.97 -4.64 17.11
C HIS A 234 15.89 -5.64 16.71
N TYR A 235 15.77 -5.89 15.42
CA TYR A 235 14.76 -6.80 14.84
C TYR A 235 15.39 -8.17 14.55
N ASN A 236 15.51 -9.02 15.56
CA ASN A 236 16.05 -10.38 15.36
C ASN A 236 14.95 -11.35 14.96
N SER A 237 15.30 -12.34 14.13
CA SER A 237 14.39 -13.42 13.78
C SER A 237 13.92 -14.19 15.02
N GLY A 238 12.60 -14.38 15.14
CA GLY A 238 11.94 -15.07 16.24
C GLY A 238 11.42 -14.15 17.35
N ASP A 239 11.83 -12.87 17.37
CA ASP A 239 11.36 -11.93 18.38
C ASP A 239 9.88 -11.61 18.17
N ARG A 240 9.13 -11.55 19.27
CA ARG A 240 7.72 -11.13 19.26
C ARG A 240 7.64 -9.63 19.48
N ILE A 241 6.81 -8.97 18.68
CA ILE A 241 6.77 -7.52 18.60
C ILE A 241 5.35 -7.04 18.30
N LYS A 242 4.84 -6.07 19.07
CA LYS A 242 3.58 -5.38 18.72
C LYS A 242 3.77 -4.40 17.57
N VAL A 243 2.99 -4.44 16.52
CA VAL A 243 3.16 -3.60 15.33
C VAL A 243 1.85 -2.90 15.04
N TYR A 244 1.92 -1.65 14.59
CA TYR A 244 0.75 -0.91 14.13
C TYR A 244 0.49 -1.23 12.66
N VAL A 245 -0.76 -1.55 12.32
CA VAL A 245 -1.19 -1.75 10.93
C VAL A 245 -1.42 -0.39 10.29
N ARG A 246 -0.44 0.08 9.53
CA ARG A 246 -0.45 1.42 8.91
C ARG A 246 -1.39 1.47 7.71
N GLU A 247 -1.27 0.49 6.83
CA GLU A 247 -2.04 0.46 5.59
C GLU A 247 -2.16 -0.99 5.09
N VAL A 248 -3.34 -1.33 4.58
CA VAL A 248 -3.57 -2.61 3.91
C VAL A 248 -3.96 -2.37 2.46
N SER A 249 -3.15 -2.89 1.53
CA SER A 249 -3.31 -2.72 0.09
C SER A 249 -3.24 -4.06 -0.67
N LEU A 250 -3.82 -4.12 -1.86
CA LEU A 250 -3.69 -5.28 -2.76
C LEU A 250 -2.50 -5.08 -3.70
N GLY A 251 -1.46 -5.90 -3.53
CA GLY A 251 -0.30 -5.92 -4.43
C GLY A 251 -0.39 -7.02 -5.48
N SER A 252 0.56 -7.01 -6.43
CA SER A 252 0.65 -8.01 -7.51
C SER A 252 0.90 -9.45 -7.04
N ARG A 253 1.34 -9.65 -5.79
CA ARG A 253 1.61 -10.97 -5.20
C ARG A 253 0.65 -11.36 -4.07
N GLY A 254 -0.39 -10.56 -3.81
CA GLY A 254 -1.32 -10.73 -2.70
C GLY A 254 -1.43 -9.46 -1.84
N PRO A 255 -2.19 -9.52 -0.73
CA PRO A 255 -2.32 -8.39 0.18
C PRO A 255 -0.96 -8.01 0.76
N GLN A 256 -0.65 -6.72 0.70
CA GLN A 256 0.50 -6.12 1.34
C GLN A 256 0.01 -5.36 2.56
N ILE A 257 0.45 -5.82 3.73
CA ILE A 257 0.11 -5.21 5.01
C ILE A 257 1.34 -4.44 5.47
N LEU A 258 1.27 -3.12 5.38
CA LEU A 258 2.32 -2.25 5.83
C LEU A 258 2.21 -2.07 7.33
N LEU A 259 3.29 -2.43 8.00
CA LEU A 259 3.41 -2.36 9.45
C LEU A 259 4.32 -1.20 9.84
N SER A 260 4.01 -0.57 10.96
CA SER A 260 4.83 0.48 11.53
C SER A 260 5.10 0.31 13.01
N ARG A 261 6.32 0.66 13.38
CA ARG A 261 6.83 0.76 14.75
C ARG A 261 7.13 2.21 15.13
N SER A 262 7.35 3.09 14.13
CA SER A 262 7.66 4.51 14.33
C SER A 262 6.44 5.44 14.35
N ALA A 263 5.29 4.97 13.87
CA ALA A 263 4.02 5.71 13.82
C ALA A 263 3.57 6.24 15.21
N GLU A 264 2.96 7.43 15.27
CA GLU A 264 2.45 8.02 16.52
C GLU A 264 1.23 7.26 17.06
N GLU A 265 0.45 6.72 16.12
CA GLU A 265 -0.76 5.94 16.34
C GLU A 265 -0.47 4.64 17.10
N LEU A 266 0.75 4.08 16.98
CA LEU A 266 1.18 2.97 17.82
C LEU A 266 1.15 3.37 19.30
N ILE A 267 1.63 4.57 19.64
CA ILE A 267 1.64 5.04 21.03
C ILE A 267 0.20 5.23 21.50
N GLN A 268 -0.65 5.86 20.70
CA GLN A 268 -2.07 6.03 21.01
C GLN A 268 -2.74 4.70 21.34
N ALA A 269 -2.61 3.70 20.47
CA ALA A 269 -3.22 2.40 20.65
C ALA A 269 -2.61 1.62 21.84
N LEU A 270 -1.32 1.77 22.13
CA LEU A 270 -0.71 1.18 23.33
C LEU A 270 -1.26 1.79 24.62
N PHE A 271 -1.51 3.10 24.63
CA PHE A 271 -2.14 3.78 25.76
C PHE A 271 -3.60 3.34 25.93
N GLU A 272 -4.34 3.20 24.84
CA GLU A 272 -5.73 2.71 24.87
C GLU A 272 -5.83 1.27 25.42
N LEU A 273 -4.88 0.40 25.07
CA LEU A 273 -4.82 -0.96 25.59
C LEU A 273 -4.45 -1.04 27.09
N GLU A 274 -3.57 -0.15 27.57
CA GLU A 274 -3.03 -0.20 28.93
C GLU A 274 -3.81 0.67 29.94
N VAL A 275 -4.50 1.72 29.48
CA VAL A 275 -5.19 2.71 30.31
C VAL A 275 -6.71 2.65 30.05
N PRO A 276 -7.49 1.98 30.94
CA PRO A 276 -8.94 1.85 30.79
C PRO A 276 -9.66 3.19 30.64
N GLU A 277 -9.19 4.23 31.33
CA GLU A 277 -9.78 5.56 31.30
C GLU A 277 -9.70 6.21 29.91
N ILE A 278 -8.73 5.80 29.07
CA ILE A 278 -8.63 6.23 27.67
C ILE A 278 -9.56 5.40 26.78
N ALA A 279 -9.63 4.08 27.00
CA ALA A 279 -10.55 3.20 26.27
C ALA A 279 -12.03 3.52 26.53
N GLU A 280 -12.37 4.02 27.72
CA GLU A 280 -13.71 4.50 28.10
C GLU A 280 -13.96 5.96 27.72
N GLU A 281 -13.04 6.60 26.97
CA GLU A 281 -13.09 8.00 26.52
C GLU A 281 -13.22 9.05 27.64
N THR A 282 -12.97 8.67 28.89
CA THR A 282 -13.02 9.57 30.04
C THR A 282 -11.80 10.49 30.06
N VAL A 283 -10.64 9.95 29.68
CA VAL A 283 -9.42 10.71 29.39
C VAL A 283 -9.16 10.67 27.88
N LYS A 284 -9.01 11.85 27.27
CA LYS A 284 -8.80 12.00 25.83
C LYS A 284 -7.36 12.40 25.54
N ILE A 285 -6.74 11.72 24.58
CA ILE A 285 -5.45 12.13 24.02
C ILE A 285 -5.71 13.27 23.02
N LYS A 286 -5.16 14.45 23.30
CA LYS A 286 -5.33 15.66 22.48
C LYS A 286 -4.23 15.83 21.43
N GLY A 287 -3.07 15.22 21.65
CA GLY A 287 -1.97 15.26 20.71
C GLY A 287 -0.79 14.39 21.15
N ILE A 288 -0.03 13.92 20.18
CA ILE A 288 1.21 13.16 20.36
C ILE A 288 2.27 13.84 19.51
N ALA A 289 3.48 13.96 20.04
CA ALA A 289 4.66 14.33 19.27
C ALA A 289 5.75 13.31 19.55
N ARG A 290 6.21 12.62 18.51
CA ARG A 290 7.11 11.47 18.65
C ARG A 290 8.42 11.63 17.88
N GLU A 291 9.52 11.40 18.57
CA GLU A 291 10.80 11.05 17.96
C GLU A 291 11.11 9.59 18.30
N ALA A 292 10.67 8.69 17.41
CA ALA A 292 10.63 7.26 17.65
C ALA A 292 11.98 6.67 18.04
N GLY A 293 11.98 5.83 19.08
CA GLY A 293 13.17 5.22 19.67
C GLY A 293 13.96 6.12 20.61
N SER A 294 13.49 7.35 20.85
CA SER A 294 14.17 8.31 21.73
C SER A 294 13.21 8.90 22.76
N ARG A 295 12.24 9.70 22.32
CA ARG A 295 11.31 10.40 23.23
C ARG A 295 9.99 10.74 22.56
N THR A 296 8.91 10.59 23.31
CA THR A 296 7.55 11.00 22.93
C THR A 296 6.94 11.90 24.00
N LYS A 297 6.23 12.94 23.56
CA LYS A 297 5.37 13.75 24.43
C LYS A 297 3.92 13.49 24.06
N ILE A 298 3.08 13.24 25.06
CA ILE A 298 1.65 12.99 24.89
C ILE A 298 0.85 13.98 25.74
N ALA A 299 -0.10 14.66 25.12
CA ALA A 299 -0.99 15.62 25.77
C ALA A 299 -2.34 14.97 26.04
N VAL A 300 -2.76 14.95 27.30
CA VAL A 300 -4.01 14.34 27.76
C VAL A 300 -4.90 15.35 28.46
N ALA A 301 -6.21 15.19 28.32
CA ALA A 301 -7.23 16.00 28.99
C ALA A 301 -8.38 15.11 29.49
N THR A 302 -9.08 15.57 30.51
CA THR A 302 -10.33 14.98 31.00
C THR A 302 -11.37 16.07 31.10
N ASP A 303 -12.63 15.72 30.88
CA ASP A 303 -13.77 16.61 31.13
C ASP A 303 -14.30 16.42 32.59
N ASP A 304 -13.81 15.41 33.30
CA ASP A 304 -14.18 15.07 34.68
C ASP A 304 -13.11 15.55 35.69
N ASP A 305 -13.48 16.52 36.53
CA ASP A 305 -12.64 17.11 37.58
C ASP A 305 -12.24 16.11 38.68
N THR A 306 -12.91 14.96 38.79
CA THR A 306 -12.59 13.94 39.79
C THR A 306 -11.42 13.04 39.39
N ILE A 307 -11.01 13.09 38.12
CA ILE A 307 -10.00 12.23 37.53
C ILE A 307 -8.76 13.07 37.23
N ASP A 308 -7.59 12.59 37.65
CA ASP A 308 -6.31 13.16 37.23
C ASP A 308 -5.87 12.47 35.92
N PRO A 309 -5.84 13.18 34.78
CA PRO A 309 -5.50 12.57 33.49
C PRO A 309 -4.04 12.10 33.43
N ILE A 310 -3.12 12.82 34.08
CA ILE A 310 -1.70 12.42 34.13
C ILE A 310 -1.56 11.18 35.02
N GLY A 311 -2.19 11.21 36.20
CA GLY A 311 -2.17 10.10 37.16
C GLY A 311 -2.74 8.80 36.59
N ALA A 312 -3.83 8.88 35.82
CA ALA A 312 -4.45 7.74 35.15
C ALA A 312 -3.49 7.07 34.14
N CYS A 313 -2.80 7.87 33.33
CA CYS A 313 -1.84 7.39 32.33
C CYS A 313 -0.57 6.79 32.94
N ILE A 314 -0.06 7.38 34.02
CA ILE A 314 1.15 6.89 34.70
C ILE A 314 0.85 5.60 35.49
N GLY A 315 -0.34 5.53 36.11
CA GLY A 315 -0.73 4.44 36.99
C GLY A 315 0.03 4.44 38.32
N GLN A 316 -0.34 3.52 39.22
CA GLN A 316 0.28 3.45 40.54
C GLN A 316 1.80 3.26 40.42
N ARG A 317 2.57 4.23 40.95
CA ARG A 317 4.05 4.24 40.92
C ARG A 317 4.65 4.15 39.50
N GLY A 318 3.92 4.54 38.47
CA GLY A 318 4.42 4.49 37.10
C GLY A 318 4.40 3.12 36.43
N VAL A 319 3.66 2.15 36.99
CA VAL A 319 3.65 0.78 36.44
C VAL A 319 3.11 0.75 35.01
N ARG A 320 1.98 1.43 34.72
CA ARG A 320 1.36 1.42 33.38
C ARG A 320 2.28 2.04 32.34
N ILE A 321 2.80 3.25 32.60
CA ILE A 321 3.72 3.92 31.69
C ILE A 321 5.01 3.14 31.48
N GLN A 322 5.53 2.46 32.52
CA GLN A 322 6.72 1.63 32.38
C GLN A 322 6.47 0.40 31.50
N THR A 323 5.27 -0.21 31.56
CA THR A 323 4.86 -1.29 30.65
C THR A 323 4.92 -0.81 29.20
N ILE A 324 4.36 0.37 28.91
CA ILE A 324 4.38 0.96 27.56
C ILE A 324 5.82 1.25 27.13
N ILE A 325 6.64 1.90 27.97
CA ILE A 325 8.05 2.21 27.69
C ILE A 325 8.84 0.93 27.35
N ASN A 326 8.59 -0.16 28.07
CA ASN A 326 9.27 -1.44 27.83
C ASN A 326 8.85 -2.06 26.50
N GLU A 327 7.59 -1.90 26.07
CA GLU A 327 7.08 -2.39 24.78
C GLU A 327 7.72 -1.68 23.57
N ILE A 328 8.05 -0.39 23.72
CA ILE A 328 8.72 0.43 22.70
C ILE A 328 10.25 0.52 22.90
N ALA A 329 10.83 -0.52 23.51
CA ALA A 329 12.27 -0.71 23.67
C ALA A 329 13.01 0.45 24.38
N GLY A 330 12.36 1.09 25.36
CA GLY A 330 12.99 2.10 26.22
C GLY A 330 12.92 3.54 25.70
N GLU A 331 12.12 3.82 24.67
CA GLU A 331 11.75 5.19 24.32
C GLU A 331 11.08 5.91 25.51
N LYS A 332 11.53 7.12 25.82
CA LYS A 332 11.03 7.87 26.98
C LYS A 332 9.70 8.53 26.67
N ILE A 333 8.73 8.46 27.57
CA ILE A 333 7.42 9.10 27.38
C ILE A 333 7.22 10.16 28.46
N ASP A 334 6.90 11.38 28.04
CA ASP A 334 6.41 12.44 28.92
C ASP A 334 4.90 12.60 28.71
N VAL A 335 4.12 12.37 29.77
CA VAL A 335 2.69 12.67 29.79
C VAL A 335 2.49 14.06 30.35
N ILE A 336 1.78 14.92 29.62
CA ILE A 336 1.49 16.29 30.01
C ILE A 336 -0.02 16.57 29.96
N GLU A 337 -0.47 17.50 30.79
CA GLU A 337 -1.84 17.98 30.77
C GLU A 337 -2.02 18.99 29.62
N TRP A 338 -3.02 18.73 28.79
CA TRP A 338 -3.44 19.64 27.74
C TRP A 338 -4.26 20.80 28.32
N SER A 339 -4.07 21.99 27.77
CA SER A 339 -4.82 23.18 28.16
C SER A 339 -5.30 23.93 26.92
N GLU A 340 -6.49 24.53 27.00
CA GLU A 340 -7.02 25.43 25.96
C GLU A 340 -6.21 26.72 25.85
N ASP A 341 -5.63 27.18 26.96
CA ASP A 341 -4.76 28.35 26.97
C ASP A 341 -3.38 28.00 26.38
N PRO A 342 -2.98 28.58 25.23
CA PRO A 342 -1.71 28.26 24.58
C PRO A 342 -0.50 28.53 25.48
N ARG A 343 -0.58 29.55 26.35
CA ARG A 343 0.51 29.88 27.27
C ARG A 343 0.73 28.75 28.26
N THR A 344 -0.32 28.32 28.93
CA THR A 344 -0.29 27.19 29.87
C THR A 344 0.12 25.90 29.17
N PHE A 345 -0.39 25.64 27.98
CA PHE A 345 -0.05 24.42 27.23
C PHE A 345 1.42 24.37 26.81
N ILE A 346 2.00 25.49 26.33
CA ILE A 346 3.43 25.57 25.98
C ILE A 346 4.32 25.36 27.21
N LEU A 347 3.93 25.92 28.37
CA LEU A 347 4.64 25.68 29.63
C LEU A 347 4.66 24.19 30.00
N ASN A 348 3.49 23.54 29.91
CA ASN A 348 3.37 22.10 30.15
C ASN A 348 4.20 21.28 29.15
N ALA A 349 4.20 21.66 27.87
CA ALA A 349 4.91 20.95 26.81
C ALA A 349 6.45 20.99 26.96
N LEU A 350 6.99 22.06 27.55
CA LEU A 350 8.42 22.20 27.82
C LEU A 350 8.88 21.46 29.09
N ALA A 351 7.96 20.89 29.88
CA ALA A 351 8.29 20.07 31.03
C ALA A 351 9.31 18.98 30.63
N PRO A 352 10.39 18.77 31.41
CA PRO A 352 10.57 19.15 32.81
C PRO A 352 11.24 20.51 33.09
N ALA A 353 11.52 21.33 32.06
CA ALA A 353 12.22 22.61 32.26
C ALA A 353 11.32 23.66 32.92
N LYS A 354 11.85 24.39 33.90
CA LYS A 354 11.14 25.53 34.51
C LYS A 354 11.35 26.78 33.67
N ILE A 355 10.25 27.42 33.30
CA ILE A 355 10.23 28.58 32.40
C ILE A 355 9.95 29.85 33.20
N ALA A 356 10.67 30.93 32.89
CA ALA A 356 10.52 32.23 33.58
C ALA A 356 9.43 33.10 32.94
N GLY A 357 9.28 33.04 31.61
CA GLY A 357 8.26 33.81 30.89
C GLY A 357 7.96 33.25 29.51
N VAL A 358 6.75 33.51 29.02
CA VAL A 358 6.30 33.14 27.68
C VAL A 358 5.57 34.34 27.08
N GLU A 359 6.07 34.82 25.94
CA GLU A 359 5.47 35.87 25.13
C GLU A 359 4.95 35.23 23.84
N LEU A 360 3.65 35.42 23.57
CA LEU A 360 2.99 34.84 22.42
C LEU A 360 2.78 35.90 21.34
N ASN A 361 3.07 35.53 20.10
CA ASN A 361 2.65 36.26 18.92
C ASN A 361 1.64 35.39 18.15
N GLU A 362 0.36 35.71 18.30
CA GLU A 362 -0.75 34.96 17.72
C GLU A 362 -0.80 35.04 16.19
N GLU A 363 -0.35 36.16 15.60
CA GLU A 363 -0.36 36.34 14.14
C GLU A 363 0.58 35.35 13.43
N GLU A 364 1.77 35.15 13.98
CA GLU A 364 2.78 34.26 13.41
C GLU A 364 2.78 32.84 14.01
N LYS A 365 1.95 32.59 15.04
CA LYS A 365 2.02 31.39 15.89
C LYS A 365 3.44 31.12 16.40
N THR A 366 4.11 32.18 16.85
CA THR A 366 5.46 32.12 17.44
C THR A 366 5.39 32.41 18.92
N ALA A 367 6.16 31.67 19.72
CA ALA A 367 6.27 31.86 21.16
C ALA A 367 7.73 32.09 21.54
N THR A 368 8.01 33.23 22.19
CA THR A 368 9.32 33.52 22.76
C THR A 368 9.31 33.14 24.23
N ILE A 369 10.20 32.24 24.59
CA ILE A 369 10.27 31.61 25.91
C ILE A 369 11.54 32.10 26.59
N SER A 370 11.39 32.76 27.73
CA SER A 370 12.49 33.21 28.56
C SER A 370 12.78 32.18 29.64
N VAL A 371 14.02 31.69 29.69
CA VAL A 371 14.47 30.69 30.68
C VAL A 371 15.70 31.15 31.42
N ASP A 372 15.82 30.71 32.66
CA ASP A 372 17.04 30.90 33.43
C ASP A 372 18.23 30.17 32.75
N PRO A 373 19.47 30.69 32.87
CA PRO A 373 20.65 30.10 32.24
C PRO A 373 20.86 28.62 32.62
N GLU A 374 20.51 28.25 33.86
CA GLU A 374 20.60 26.89 34.38
C GLU A 374 19.59 25.92 33.73
N GLN A 375 18.44 26.45 33.30
CA GLN A 375 17.36 25.67 32.68
C GLN A 375 17.45 25.66 31.15
N LEU A 376 18.27 26.53 30.54
CA LEU A 376 18.41 26.66 29.09
C LEU A 376 18.72 25.32 28.40
N SER A 377 19.71 24.60 28.92
CA SER A 377 20.12 23.30 28.38
C SER A 377 19.00 22.25 28.48
N LEU A 378 18.24 22.26 29.57
CA LEU A 378 17.12 21.34 29.78
C LEU A 378 15.92 21.68 28.89
N ALA A 379 15.63 22.98 28.71
CA ALA A 379 14.54 23.48 27.88
C ALA A 379 14.75 23.15 26.39
N ILE A 380 15.99 23.34 25.89
CA ILE A 380 16.36 22.95 24.52
C ILE A 380 16.38 21.42 24.39
N GLY A 381 16.98 20.73 25.36
CA GLY A 381 17.19 19.29 25.33
C GLY A 381 18.35 18.87 24.41
N ARG A 382 18.75 17.59 24.48
CA ARG A 382 19.86 17.07 23.65
C ARG A 382 19.53 17.24 22.17
N GLY A 383 20.36 17.98 21.43
CA GLY A 383 20.15 18.25 20.01
C GLY A 383 18.85 19.01 19.68
N GLY A 384 18.28 19.73 20.65
CA GLY A 384 17.02 20.46 20.46
C GLY A 384 15.77 19.57 20.51
N GLN A 385 15.88 18.32 20.96
CA GLN A 385 14.76 17.39 20.98
C GLN A 385 13.57 17.89 21.81
N ASN A 386 13.80 18.47 23.00
CA ASN A 386 12.70 18.86 23.88
C ASN A 386 11.88 20.00 23.28
N VAL A 387 12.56 21.04 22.77
CA VAL A 387 11.90 22.17 22.09
C VAL A 387 11.21 21.74 20.80
N ARG A 388 11.78 20.79 20.04
CA ARG A 388 11.17 20.28 18.81
C ARG A 388 9.89 19.51 19.08
N LEU A 389 9.91 18.60 20.06
CA LEU A 389 8.72 17.85 20.48
C LEU A 389 7.64 18.78 21.04
N ALA A 390 8.02 19.77 21.86
CA ALA A 390 7.07 20.76 22.37
C ALA A 390 6.47 21.63 21.26
N SER A 391 7.27 21.98 20.25
CA SER A 391 6.82 22.74 19.07
C SER A 391 5.84 21.93 18.21
N LEU A 392 6.15 20.65 17.95
CA LEU A 392 5.26 19.73 17.24
C LEU A 392 3.93 19.52 17.99
N LEU A 393 4.00 19.31 19.30
CA LEU A 393 2.83 19.04 20.14
C LEU A 393 1.91 20.26 20.30
N SER A 394 2.49 21.46 20.47
CA SER A 394 1.71 22.70 20.60
C SER A 394 1.26 23.26 19.26
N GLY A 395 1.95 22.95 18.16
CA GLY A 395 1.76 23.60 16.86
C GLY A 395 2.31 25.03 16.79
N TRP A 396 3.09 25.46 17.79
CA TRP A 396 3.72 26.78 17.86
C TRP A 396 5.22 26.69 17.56
N LYS A 397 5.76 27.71 16.90
CA LYS A 397 7.22 27.85 16.76
C LYS A 397 7.81 28.41 18.05
N LEU A 398 8.65 27.63 18.71
CA LEU A 398 9.19 27.96 20.03
C LEU A 398 10.62 28.51 19.92
N ASN A 399 10.82 29.74 20.37
CA ASN A 399 12.13 30.41 20.42
C ASN A 399 12.57 30.58 21.87
N ILE A 400 13.62 29.88 22.29
CA ILE A 400 14.12 29.94 23.67
C ILE A 400 15.21 31.00 23.77
N LYS A 401 15.06 31.95 24.70
CA LYS A 401 16.02 33.00 25.04
C LYS A 401 16.41 32.91 26.51
N GLU A 402 17.65 33.23 26.81
CA GLU A 402 18.13 33.37 28.19
C GLU A 402 17.54 34.66 28.79
N SER A 403 16.99 34.57 29.99
CA SER A 403 16.55 35.77 30.72
C SER A 403 17.78 36.53 31.20
N SER A 404 18.13 37.63 30.52
CA SER A 404 19.09 38.59 31.06
C SER A 404 18.55 39.15 32.36
N LYS A 405 19.27 38.96 33.48
CA LYS A 405 19.00 39.69 34.72
C LYS A 405 18.92 41.17 34.37
N SER A 406 17.80 41.80 34.67
CA SER A 406 17.58 43.23 34.54
C SER A 406 18.50 44.00 35.49
N GLU A 407 19.69 44.34 35.01
CA GLU A 407 20.43 45.57 35.29
C GLU A 407 20.36 46.34 33.96
N GLU A 408 19.84 47.55 33.77
CA GLU A 408 19.59 48.72 34.62
C GLU A 408 18.37 49.49 34.05
N GLN A 409 17.50 49.98 34.93
CA GLN A 409 16.76 51.21 34.65
C GLN A 409 17.67 52.38 35.00
N THR A 410 18.33 52.98 34.00
CA THR A 410 18.61 54.42 33.95
C THR A 410 18.85 54.84 32.50
N ALA A 411 17.81 55.38 31.85
CA ALA A 411 17.98 56.48 30.91
C ALA A 411 17.99 57.80 31.72
N PRO A 412 18.49 58.96 31.23
CA PRO A 412 18.80 59.32 29.83
C PRO A 412 20.23 59.93 29.66
N SER A 413 20.82 60.08 28.47
CA SER A 413 20.58 61.19 27.52
C SER A 413 21.48 61.08 26.28
N GLN A 414 20.88 61.47 25.16
CA GLN A 414 21.33 61.91 23.83
C GLN A 414 22.81 62.20 23.48
N ASP A 415 23.03 61.94 22.17
CA ASP A 415 23.96 62.52 21.19
C ASP A 415 25.39 61.97 21.05
N GLY A 416 25.70 61.54 19.82
CA GLY A 416 27.03 61.76 19.23
C GLY A 416 27.69 60.59 18.52
N GLU A 417 27.42 60.49 17.22
CA GLU A 417 28.35 60.12 16.14
C GLU A 417 28.82 58.68 15.90
N VAL A 418 28.67 58.36 14.62
CA VAL A 418 29.08 57.19 13.84
C VAL A 418 30.61 57.13 13.70
N SER A 419 31.21 55.96 13.92
CA SER A 419 32.37 55.51 13.14
C SER A 419 32.58 54.00 13.31
N GLU A 420 32.46 53.27 12.19
CA GLU A 420 33.03 51.92 12.03
C GLU A 420 34.57 51.97 12.19
N PRO A 421 35.17 50.84 12.58
CA PRO A 421 36.17 50.31 11.65
C PRO A 421 36.10 48.79 11.45
N VAL A 422 36.24 48.42 10.19
CA VAL A 422 36.61 47.12 9.64
C VAL A 422 38.04 46.78 10.06
N ILE A 423 38.28 45.60 10.65
CA ILE A 423 39.59 44.91 10.58
C ILE A 423 39.39 43.38 10.50
N ASP A 424 39.74 42.86 9.32
CA ASP A 424 40.45 41.61 8.99
C ASP A 424 40.74 40.60 10.11
N THR A 425 40.40 39.33 9.84
CA THR A 425 41.05 38.18 10.50
C THR A 425 41.54 37.21 9.42
N GLU A 426 42.86 37.10 9.32
CA GLU A 426 43.59 36.10 8.52
C GLU A 426 43.28 34.69 9.01
N GLU A 427 42.82 33.82 8.10
CA GLU A 427 42.80 32.36 8.30
C GLU A 427 44.19 31.78 8.03
N ALA A 428 44.79 31.18 9.06
CA ALA A 428 45.96 30.34 8.91
C ALA A 428 45.54 28.94 8.42
N VAL A 429 45.78 28.68 7.13
CA VAL A 429 45.74 27.34 6.53
C VAL A 429 47.09 26.67 6.78
N ILE A 430 47.09 25.59 7.55
CA ILE A 430 48.21 24.67 7.69
C ILE A 430 48.00 23.60 6.62
N ASP A 431 48.86 23.56 5.61
CA ASP A 431 49.03 22.40 4.75
C ASP A 431 50.48 21.92 4.84
N SER A 432 50.62 20.61 5.01
CA SER A 432 51.86 19.90 5.29
C SER A 432 52.05 18.84 4.22
N GLU A 433 53.11 18.97 3.43
CA GLU A 433 53.81 17.96 2.61
C GLU A 433 54.82 18.76 1.78
N GLU A 434 56.07 18.41 1.52
CA GLU A 434 56.81 17.16 1.40
C GLU A 434 58.30 17.57 1.27
N ALA A 435 59.26 16.74 1.70
CA ALA A 435 60.54 16.63 0.97
C ALA A 435 61.38 15.43 1.42
N ASN A 436 61.52 14.51 0.48
CA ASN A 436 62.51 13.43 0.37
C ASN A 436 63.91 13.73 0.95
N SER A 437 64.46 12.73 1.63
CA SER A 437 65.84 12.24 1.46
C SER A 437 65.94 10.76 1.84
#